data_AF-A0A642B4W2-F1
#
_entry.id   AF-A0A642B4W2-F1
#
_cell.length_a   1.000
_cell.length_b   1.000
_cell.length_c   1.000
_cell.angle_alpha   90.00
_cell.angle_beta   90.00
_cell.angle_gamma   90.00
#
_symmetry.space_group_name_H-M   'P 1'
#
loop_
_entity.id
_entity.type
_entity.pdbx_description
1 polymer ?
#
loop_
_entity_poly.entity_id
_entity_poly.type
_entity_poly.pdbx_seq_one_letter_code
_entity_poly.pdbx_strand_id
1 'polypeptide(L)' 'ENTIPTENKKIMIAKVRHYEYADILDTYAEFEKLSRTVKIMDTVRLMKKVVPEFKSKNSPRFEVLDK' A
#
# COMPACT_ATOMS: atom_id res chain seq x y z
N GLU A 1 -1.27 -0.75 -9.53
CA GLU A 1 -0.92 -2.18 -9.51
C GLU A 1 0.03 -2.47 -10.64
N ASN A 2 1.30 -2.73 -10.31
CA ASN A 2 2.34 -3.00 -11.28
C ASN A 2 2.44 -4.52 -11.45
N THR A 3 2.12 -5.00 -12.64
CA THR A 3 2.10 -6.44 -12.96
C THR A 3 2.77 -6.68 -14.29
N ILE A 4 3.53 -7.78 -14.37
CA ILE A 4 4.18 -8.22 -15.59
C ILE A 4 3.32 -9.35 -16.18
N PRO A 5 2.90 -9.25 -17.45
CA PRO A 5 2.14 -10.31 -18.09
C PRO A 5 3.03 -11.54 -18.32
N THR A 6 2.43 -12.73 -18.29
CA THR A 6 3.07 -13.97 -18.74
C THR A 6 2.46 -14.41 -20.07
N GLU A 7 2.95 -15.52 -20.64
CA GLU A 7 2.34 -16.11 -21.85
C GLU A 7 0.85 -16.45 -21.66
N ASN A 8 0.47 -16.84 -20.44
CA ASN A 8 -0.93 -17.04 -20.09
C ASN A 8 -1.55 -15.73 -19.61
N LYS A 9 -2.53 -15.21 -20.37
CA LYS A 9 -3.24 -13.95 -20.07
C LYS A 9 -3.93 -13.92 -18.70
N LYS A 10 -4.21 -15.07 -18.08
CA LYS A 10 -4.80 -15.16 -16.74
C LYS A 10 -3.77 -15.16 -15.62
N ILE A 11 -2.47 -15.32 -15.93
CA ILE A 11 -1.39 -15.39 -14.94
C ILE A 11 -0.55 -14.11 -15.06
N MET A 12 -0.50 -13.36 -13.97
CA MET A 12 0.21 -12.09 -13.88
C MET A 12 1.19 -12.16 -12.71
N ILE A 13 2.42 -11.67 -12.92
CA ILE A 13 3.42 -11.61 -11.86
C ILE A 13 3.37 -10.22 -11.24
N ALA A 14 3.14 -10.14 -9.93
CA ALA A 14 3.18 -8.88 -9.21
C ALA A 14 4.62 -8.34 -9.18
N LYS A 15 4.81 -7.10 -9.63
CA LYS A 15 6.07 -6.38 -9.50
C LYS A 15 5.98 -5.49 -8.27
N VAL A 16 6.53 -5.98 -7.16
CA VAL A 16 6.60 -5.26 -5.89
C VAL A 16 7.99 -4.70 -5.66
N ARG A 17 8.07 -3.57 -4.94
CA ARG A 17 9.33 -3.02 -4.46
C ARG A 17 9.93 -3.94 -3.40
N HIS A 18 11.25 -4.06 -3.39
CA HIS A 18 11.99 -4.75 -2.34
C HIS A 18 12.13 -3.86 -1.10
N TYR A 19 11.97 -4.44 0.09
CA TYR A 19 12.12 -3.77 1.37
C TYR A 19 13.06 -4.58 2.27
N GLU A 20 13.96 -3.89 2.97
CA GLU A 20 14.68 -4.50 4.08
C GLU A 20 13.80 -4.50 5.33
N TYR A 21 13.86 -5.57 6.11
CA TYR A 21 13.01 -5.73 7.30
C TYR A 21 13.22 -4.59 8.31
N ALA A 22 14.46 -4.14 8.48
CA ALA A 22 14.79 -3.07 9.41
C ALA A 22 14.12 -1.73 9.03
N ASP A 23 13.98 -1.44 7.72
CA ASP A 23 13.45 -0.17 7.23
C ASP A 23 11.93 -0.02 7.46
N ILE A 24 11.22 -1.13 7.57
CA ILE A 24 9.75 -1.13 7.71
C ILE A 24 9.30 -1.20 9.17
N LEU A 25 10.17 -1.61 10.10
CA LEU A 25 9.77 -1.97 11.47
C LEU A 25 9.08 -0.81 12.20
N ASP A 26 9.69 0.38 12.15
CA ASP A 26 9.14 1.59 12.77
C ASP A 26 7.80 2.00 12.13
N THR A 27 7.70 1.81 10.81
CA THR A 27 6.48 2.11 10.08
C THR A 27 5.34 1.17 10.47
N TYR A 28 5.63 -0.12 10.73
CA TYR A 28 4.66 -1.08 11.24
C TYR A 28 4.17 -0.71 12.65
N ALA A 29 5.05 -0.24 13.53
CA ALA A 29 4.67 0.24 14.85
C ALA A 29 3.74 1.46 14.79
N GLU A 30 4.03 2.42 13.90
CA GLU A 30 3.13 3.56 13.65
C GLU A 30 1.78 3.10 13.08
N PHE A 31 1.81 2.13 12.17
CA PHE A 31 0.61 1.56 11.57
C PHE A 31 -0.30 0.88 12.61
N GLU A 32 0.27 0.10 13.52
CA GLU A 32 -0.46 -0.52 14.63
C GLU A 32 -1.16 0.53 15.49
N LYS A 33 -0.44 1.59 15.86
CA LYS A 33 -0.99 2.68 16.68
C LYS A 33 -2.16 3.40 15.99
N LEU A 34 -2.02 3.72 14.70
CA LEU A 34 -3.09 4.38 13.93
C LEU A 34 -4.31 3.46 13.75
N SER A 35 -4.09 2.18 13.51
CA SER A 35 -5.14 1.17 13.40
C SER A 35 -5.93 1.04 14.71
N ARG A 36 -5.24 0.90 15.84
CA ARG A 36 -5.89 0.78 17.18
C ARG A 36 -6.67 2.02 17.60
N THR A 37 -6.26 3.20 17.14
CA THR A 37 -6.93 4.48 17.44
C THR A 37 -8.02 4.83 16.42
N VAL A 38 -8.30 3.95 15.46
CA VAL A 38 -9.34 4.10 14.43
C VAL A 38 -9.17 5.40 13.61
N LYS A 39 -7.91 5.82 13.41
CA LYS A 39 -7.57 7.01 12.61
C LYS A 39 -7.49 6.67 11.12
N ILE A 40 -8.62 6.28 10.54
CA ILE A 40 -8.73 5.67 9.20
C ILE A 40 -7.98 6.47 8.11
N MET A 41 -8.13 7.80 8.08
CA MET A 41 -7.48 8.63 7.06
C MET A 41 -5.95 8.63 7.17
N ASP A 42 -5.45 8.69 8.40
CA ASP A 42 -4.00 8.68 8.67
C ASP A 42 -3.42 7.29 8.42
N THR A 43 -4.15 6.23 8.80
CA THR A 43 -3.82 4.85 8.47
C THR A 43 -3.66 4.66 6.97
N VAL A 44 -4.65 5.07 6.16
CA VAL A 44 -4.61 4.92 4.70
C VAL A 44 -3.51 5.79 4.09
N ARG A 45 -3.25 6.98 4.62
CA ARG A 45 -2.12 7.82 4.20
C ARG A 45 -0.79 7.13 4.44
N LEU A 46 -0.61 6.48 5.60
CA LEU A 46 0.60 5.73 5.90
C LEU A 46 0.75 4.51 4.97
N MET A 47 -0.33 3.75 4.71
CA MET A 47 -0.30 2.64 3.74
C MET A 47 0.18 3.09 2.36
N LYS A 48 -0.33 4.23 1.88
CA LYS A 48 0.04 4.76 0.56
C LYS A 48 1.49 5.27 0.50
N LYS A 49 2.06 5.73 1.62
CA LYS A 49 3.49 6.05 1.71
C LYS A 49 4.35 4.79 1.65
N VAL A 50 3.93 3.72 2.33
CA VAL A 50 4.65 2.44 2.33
C VAL A 50 4.57 1.77 0.97
N VAL A 51 3.39 1.77 0.33
CA VAL A 51 3.15 1.13 -0.97
C VAL A 51 2.64 2.19 -1.97
N PRO A 52 3.53 3.04 -2.51
CA PRO A 52 3.14 4.13 -3.41
C PRO A 52 2.53 3.64 -4.74
N GLU A 53 2.77 2.38 -5.11
CA GLU A 53 2.21 1.72 -6.29
C GLU A 53 0.72 1.38 -6.13
N PHE A 54 0.21 1.41 -4.90
CA PHE A 54 -1.19 1.12 -4.59
C PHE A 54 -2.04 2.37 -4.76
N LYS A 55 -2.96 2.33 -5.73
CA LYS A 55 -3.92 3.39 -6.02
C LYS A 55 -5.33 2.92 -5.65
N SER A 56 -6.08 3.74 -4.93
CA SER A 56 -7.47 3.45 -4.63
C SER A 56 -8.30 3.58 -5.91
N LYS A 57 -9.08 2.56 -6.24
CA LYS A 57 -9.98 2.56 -7.42
C LYS A 57 -11.45 2.37 -7.06
N ASN A 58 -11.71 1.88 -5.85
CA ASN A 58 -13.05 1.48 -5.39
C ASN A 58 -13.53 2.34 -4.22
N SER A 59 -12.82 3.42 -3.90
CA SER A 59 -13.10 4.23 -2.72
C SER A 59 -12.69 5.68 -2.99
N PRO A 60 -13.61 6.50 -3.52
CA PRO A 60 -13.33 7.89 -3.90
C PRO A 60 -12.78 8.73 -2.74
N ARG A 61 -13.21 8.43 -1.50
CA ARG A 61 -12.70 9.05 -0.27
C ARG A 61 -11.18 8.90 -0.10
N PHE A 62 -10.57 7.84 -0.62
CA PHE A 62 -9.14 7.55 -0.47
C PHE A 62 -8.32 7.89 -1.72
N GLU A 63 -8.97 8.11 -2.86
CA GLU A 63 -8.33 8.58 -4.09
C GLU A 63 -7.65 9.94 -3.91
N VAL A 64 -8.20 10.80 -3.04
CA VAL A 64 -7.59 12.09 -2.70
C VAL A 64 -6.21 11.96 -2.05
N LEU A 65 -5.90 10.79 -1.48
CA LEU A 65 -4.62 10.48 -0.83
C LEU A 65 -3.63 9.79 -1.79
N ASP A 66 -4.01 9.54 -3.04
CA ASP A 66 -3.15 8.90 -4.05
C ASP A 66 -2.14 9.85 -4.72
N LYS A 67 -2.11 11.11 -4.29
CA LYS A 67 -1.19 12.13 -4.81
C LYS A 67 0.19 12.04 -4.17
#